data_AF-A0A5N7MMB6-F1
#
_entry.id   AF-A0A5N7MMB6-F1
#
_cell.length_a   1.000
_cell.length_b   1.000
_cell.length_c   1.000
_cell.angle_alpha   90.00
_cell.angle_beta   90.00
_cell.angle_gamma   90.00
#
_symmetry.space_group_name_H-M   'P 1'
#
loop_
_entity.id
_entity.type
_entity.pdbx_description
1 polymer ?
#
loop_
_entity_poly.entity_id
_entity_poly.type
_entity_poly.pdbx_seq_one_letter_code
_entity_poly.pdbx_strand_id
1 'polypeptide(L)' 'MFGFRGGESDETVTRKTGYRIDAKRQWSCRTTLDLSEIKNEEQLITLVKVRYNPPYETVRTDVQGWMAGKQF' A
#
# COMPACT_ATOMS: atom_id res chain seq x y z
N MET A 1 0.73 -18.43 -10.65
CA MET A 1 -0.59 -18.78 -10.09
C MET A 1 -0.51 -18.52 -8.59
N PHE A 2 -0.93 -17.34 -8.12
CA PHE A 2 -0.87 -17.03 -6.68
C PHE A 2 -2.12 -17.62 -6.03
N GLY A 3 -1.90 -18.67 -5.23
CA GLY A 3 -2.94 -19.39 -4.52
C GLY A 3 -3.55 -18.51 -3.43
N PHE A 4 -4.79 -18.10 -3.65
CA PHE A 4 -5.66 -17.58 -2.60
C PHE A 4 -6.20 -18.76 -1.80
N ARG A 5 -5.50 -19.15 -0.73
CA ARG A 5 -6.03 -20.06 0.29
C ARG A 5 -6.57 -19.24 1.46
N GLY A 6 -7.90 -19.08 1.49
CA GLY A 6 -8.65 -18.81 2.71
C GLY A 6 -9.15 -17.38 2.89
N GLY A 7 -10.41 -17.14 2.54
CA GLY A 7 -11.30 -16.32 3.36
C GLY A 7 -11.28 -14.80 3.19
N GLU A 8 -10.72 -14.23 2.12
CA GLU A 8 -10.95 -12.83 1.79
C GLU A 8 -12.11 -12.70 0.80
N SER A 9 -13.20 -12.04 1.22
CA SER A 9 -14.34 -11.72 0.36
C SER A 9 -13.88 -10.94 -0.88
N ASP A 10 -14.50 -11.21 -2.03
CA ASP A 10 -14.21 -10.54 -3.31
C ASP A 10 -14.24 -9.00 -3.21
N GLU A 11 -15.09 -8.48 -2.33
CA GLU A 11 -15.19 -7.06 -1.98
C GLU A 11 -13.89 -6.50 -1.37
N THR A 12 -13.21 -7.27 -0.51
CA THR A 12 -11.93 -6.90 0.09
C THR A 12 -10.80 -6.90 -0.95
N VAL A 13 -10.83 -7.86 -1.88
CA VAL A 13 -9.85 -7.95 -2.98
C VAL A 13 -10.01 -6.78 -3.95
N THR A 14 -11.25 -6.41 -4.28
CA THR A 14 -11.55 -5.27 -5.15
C THR A 14 -11.16 -3.94 -4.50
N ARG A 15 -11.45 -3.75 -3.20
CA ARG A 15 -11.01 -2.58 -2.43
C ARG A 15 -9.48 -2.47 -2.36
N LYS A 16 -8.79 -3.57 -2.02
CA LYS A 16 -7.31 -3.62 -1.99
C LYS A 16 -6.69 -3.34 -3.35
N THR A 17 -7.33 -3.80 -4.43
CA THR A 17 -6.90 -3.50 -5.80
C THR A 17 -7.03 -2.01 -6.12
N GLY A 18 -8.12 -1.35 -5.70
CA GLY A 18 -8.29 0.10 -5.82
C GLY A 18 -7.19 0.87 -5.08
N TYR A 19 -6.89 0.47 -3.85
CA TYR A 19 -5.80 1.08 -3.07
C TYR A 19 -4.43 0.91 -3.72
N ARG A 20 -4.16 -0.24 -4.37
CA ARG A 20 -2.90 -0.45 -5.11
C ARG A 20 -2.76 0.50 -6.31
N ILE A 21 -3.84 0.75 -7.04
CA ILE A 21 -3.82 1.69 -8.17
C ILE A 21 -3.60 3.12 -7.68
N ASP A 22 -4.26 3.48 -6.58
CA ASP A 22 -4.15 4.81 -5.96
C ASP A 22 -2.74 5.07 -5.40
N ALA A 23 -2.16 4.10 -4.67
CA ALA A 23 -0.78 4.16 -4.17
C ALA A 23 0.24 4.27 -5.32
N LYS A 24 0.00 3.56 -6.43
CA LYS A 24 0.85 3.64 -7.63
C LYS A 24 0.83 5.04 -8.25
N ARG A 25 -0.30 5.73 -8.23
CA ARG A 25 -0.42 7.13 -8.70
C ARG A 25 0.28 8.11 -7.76
N GLN A 26 0.10 7.96 -6.46
CA GLN A 26 0.66 8.86 -5.44
C GLN A 26 2.19 8.80 -5.39
N TRP A 27 2.76 7.58 -5.34
CA TRP A 27 4.20 7.38 -5.12
C TRP A 27 4.93 6.79 -6.33
N SER A 28 4.36 6.87 -7.54
CA SER A 28 4.95 6.35 -8.78
C SER A 28 5.59 4.96 -8.63
N CYS A 29 5.00 4.10 -7.79
CA CYS A 29 5.62 2.82 -7.41
C CYS A 29 5.75 1.93 -8.65
N ARG A 30 6.97 1.49 -8.94
CA ARG A 30 7.31 0.77 -10.18
C ARG A 30 6.64 -0.60 -10.27
N THR A 31 6.25 -1.21 -9.16
CA THR A 31 5.77 -2.60 -9.15
C THR A 31 4.52 -2.74 -8.29
N THR A 32 3.42 -3.20 -8.90
CA THR A 32 2.19 -3.62 -8.21
C THR A 32 2.43 -4.76 -7.22
N LEU A 33 3.53 -5.50 -7.38
CA LEU A 33 3.95 -6.59 -6.49
C LEU A 33 4.36 -6.06 -5.10
N ASP A 34 5.19 -5.01 -5.07
CA ASP A 34 5.63 -4.31 -3.86
C ASP A 34 4.40 -3.90 -3.01
N LEU A 35 3.42 -3.27 -3.66
CA LEU A 35 2.16 -2.85 -3.04
C LEU A 35 1.24 -4.02 -2.62
N SER A 36 1.46 -5.22 -3.18
CA SER A 36 0.69 -6.42 -2.82
C SER A 36 1.23 -7.09 -1.56
N GLU A 37 2.50 -6.86 -1.23
CA GLU A 37 3.15 -7.35 -0.01
C GLU A 37 2.94 -6.42 1.19
N ILE A 38 2.55 -5.17 0.94
CA ILE A 38 2.16 -4.22 1.98
C ILE A 38 0.84 -4.66 2.63
N LYS A 39 0.94 -5.07 3.89
CA LYS A 39 -0.22 -5.43 4.73
C LYS A 39 -0.54 -4.39 5.78
N ASN A 40 0.40 -3.47 6.06
CA ASN A 40 0.32 -2.51 7.16
C ASN A 40 0.98 -1.18 6.80
N GLU A 41 0.65 -0.13 7.56
CA GLU A 41 1.22 1.21 7.44
C GLU A 41 2.76 1.21 7.46
N GLU A 42 3.37 0.48 8.40
CA GLU A 42 4.83 0.47 8.56
C GLU A 42 5.57 -0.11 7.35
N GLN A 43 4.96 -1.07 6.65
CA GLN A 43 5.53 -1.65 5.43
C GLN A 43 5.53 -0.63 4.28
N LEU A 44 4.46 0.17 4.18
CA LEU A 44 4.37 1.25 3.19
C LEU A 44 5.35 2.39 3.50
N ILE A 45 5.47 2.78 4.77
CA ILE A 45 6.45 3.80 5.20
C ILE A 45 7.87 3.35 4.88
N THR A 46 8.21 2.10 5.19
CA THR A 46 9.53 1.53 4.91
C THR A 46 9.83 1.55 3.41
N LEU A 47 8.86 1.16 2.58
CA LEU A 47 9.00 1.13 1.14
C LEU A 47 9.19 2.53 0.54
N VAL A 48 8.38 3.51 0.94
CA VAL A 48 8.51 4.90 0.48
C VAL A 48 9.86 5.48 0.92
N LYS A 49 10.28 5.21 2.16
CA LYS A 49 11.58 5.62 2.69
C LYS A 49 12.74 5.00 1.88
N VAL A 50 12.70 3.71 1.58
CA VAL A 50 13.74 3.02 0.78
C VAL A 50 13.79 3.55 -0.66
N ARG A 51 12.64 3.87 -1.26
CA ARG A 51 12.54 4.31 -2.65
C ARG A 51 12.95 5.76 -2.87
N TYR A 52 12.54 6.66 -1.98
CA TYR A 52 12.64 8.10 -2.19
C TYR A 52 13.62 8.78 -1.22
N ASN A 53 14.13 8.04 -0.22
CA ASN A 53 14.92 8.54 0.90
C ASN A 53 14.41 9.82 1.62
N PRO A 54 13.09 10.06 1.77
CA PRO A 54 12.56 11.18 2.55
C PRO A 54 12.74 10.97 4.08
N PRO A 55 12.62 12.06 4.87
CA PRO A 55 12.54 11.97 6.31
C PRO A 55 11.30 11.16 6.75
N TYR A 56 11.49 10.33 7.79
CA TYR A 56 10.48 9.39 8.28
C TYR A 56 9.15 10.08 8.65
N GLU A 57 9.23 11.26 9.27
CA GLU A 57 8.04 12.02 9.68
C GLU A 57 7.19 12.45 8.49
N THR A 58 7.82 12.93 7.41
CA THR A 58 7.11 13.31 6.19
C THR A 58 6.43 12.11 5.54
N VAL A 59 7.10 10.96 5.47
CA VAL A 59 6.48 9.73 4.93
C VAL A 59 5.33 9.27 5.81
N ARG A 60 5.52 9.32 7.13
CA ARG A 60 4.49 8.90 8.07
C ARG A 60 3.24 9.74 7.90
N THR A 61 3.35 11.07 7.86
CA THR A 61 2.19 11.96 7.65
C THR A 61 1.53 11.73 6.30
N ASP A 62 2.31 11.55 5.24
CA ASP A 62 1.80 11.31 3.88
C ASP A 62 1.07 9.95 3.79
N VAL A 63 1.65 8.89 4.36
CA VAL A 63 1.05 7.57 4.43
C VAL A 63 -0.19 7.57 5.33
N GLN A 64 -0.15 8.22 6.50
CA GLN A 64 -1.30 8.33 7.40
C GLN A 64 -2.45 9.08 6.73
N GLY A 65 -2.17 10.18 6.01
CA GLY A 65 -3.17 10.92 5.25
C GLY A 65 -3.73 10.08 4.10
N TRP A 66 -2.89 9.29 3.44
CA TRP A 66 -3.30 8.39 2.38
C TRP A 66 -4.11 7.19 2.88
N MET A 67 -3.81 6.68 4.08
CA MET A 67 -4.53 5.59 4.75
C MET A 67 -5.80 6.08 5.47
N ALA A 68 -5.93 7.39 5.73
CA ALA A 68 -7.12 7.96 6.36
C ALA A 68 -8.38 7.63 5.53
N GLY A 69 -9.28 6.85 6.11
CA GLY A 69 -10.51 6.39 5.46
C GLY A 69 -10.39 5.09 4.64
N LYS A 70 -9.20 4.46 4.60
CA LYS A 70 -8.98 3.16 3.96
C LYS A 70 -8.93 2.06 5.02
N GLN A 71 -9.80 1.07 4.90
CA GLN A 71 -9.75 -0.14 5.73
C GLN A 71 -8.95 -1.23 5.00
N PHE A 72 -7.81 -1.62 5.57
CA PHE A 72 -6.88 -2.64 5.05
C PHE A 72 -7.13 -4.03 5.66
#